data_AF-A0A0N0JDH7-F1
#
_entry.id   AF-A0A0N0JDH7-F1
#
_cell.length_a   1.000
_cell.length_b   1.000
_cell.length_c   1.000
_cell.angle_alpha   90.00
_cell.angle_beta   90.00
_cell.angle_gamma   90.00
#
_symmetry.space_group_name_H-M   'P 1'
#
loop_
_entity.id
_entity.type
_entity.pdbx_description
1 polymer ?
#
loop_
_entity_poly.entity_id
_entity_poly.type
_entity_poly.pdbx_seq_one_letter_code
_entity_poly.pdbx_strand_id
1 'polypeptide(L)'
;MTGEPVSVLNASLKLGVIQTSLDPAAAWAAGTKMSPCEEERAILEIRGYFAAFRQEEQSPDIILLPELAVPTGFEPKLRAMANGLQSVVIAGLDYRNGAQAGHIHNDALLIVPKRWRGKAMGSHAVTRRIGKTYPAPEEKKKLLSVPCEFQPDPSVWLFDGDGIGTFGVMVCYDFLDLERIAMYRGKVQHLFILALNKDATSFRHVAEAVSRMVFCNVVICNCGHFGGSLAVSPYRLSERRTIYQHAGPGLSTGQIIELPVATLDLHQRGGDPMKDGIKEYKSLPPGYEISLMLLEQLAKLN
;
A
#
# COMPACT_ATOMS: atom_id res chain seq x y z
N MET A 1 11.53 -35.69 14.51
CA MET A 1 10.16 -35.31 14.12
C MET A 1 10.04 -33.82 14.32
N THR A 2 10.41 -33.03 13.31
CA THR A 2 10.16 -31.58 13.31
C THR A 2 8.66 -31.41 13.05
N GLY A 3 7.92 -30.84 14.00
CA GLY A 3 6.48 -30.60 13.84
C GLY A 3 6.21 -29.78 12.57
N GLU A 4 5.04 -29.99 11.96
CA GLU A 4 4.62 -29.16 10.83
C GLU A 4 4.66 -27.68 11.24
N PRO A 5 5.15 -26.78 10.38
CA PRO A 5 5.15 -25.37 10.68
C PRO A 5 3.71 -24.91 10.96
N VAL A 6 3.50 -24.12 12.00
CA VAL A 6 2.21 -23.50 12.33
C VAL A 6 2.41 -21.99 12.28
N SER A 7 1.55 -21.29 11.54
CA SER A 7 1.59 -19.82 11.52
C SER A 7 0.93 -19.27 12.79
N VAL A 8 1.57 -18.28 13.40
CA VAL A 8 1.03 -17.51 14.54
C VAL A 8 0.30 -16.25 14.08
N LEU A 9 0.26 -15.99 12.77
CA LEU A 9 -0.43 -14.84 12.20
C LEU A 9 -1.94 -15.09 12.09
N ASN A 10 -2.70 -14.01 11.93
CA ASN A 10 -4.14 -14.05 11.71
C ASN A 10 -4.47 -14.70 10.36
N ALA A 11 -5.70 -15.20 10.23
CA ALA A 11 -6.14 -15.85 8.99
C ALA A 11 -6.05 -14.92 7.77
N SER A 12 -6.59 -13.70 7.90
CA SER A 12 -6.64 -12.70 6.83
C SER A 12 -6.39 -11.28 7.35
N LEU A 13 -6.11 -10.39 6.40
CA LEU A 13 -6.03 -8.94 6.55
C LEU A 13 -7.23 -8.31 5.84
N LYS A 14 -8.03 -7.50 6.56
CA LYS A 14 -9.08 -6.68 5.94
C LYS A 14 -8.49 -5.35 5.47
N LEU A 15 -8.46 -5.15 4.16
CA LEU A 15 -7.84 -3.98 3.53
C LEU A 15 -8.91 -3.11 2.87
N GLY A 16 -9.02 -1.86 3.31
CA GLY A 16 -9.78 -0.83 2.62
C GLY A 16 -8.95 -0.26 1.49
N VAL A 17 -9.45 -0.32 0.25
CA VAL A 17 -8.81 0.31 -0.92
C VAL A 17 -9.73 1.41 -1.41
N ILE A 18 -9.27 2.67 -1.29
CA ILE A 18 -9.99 3.84 -1.78
C ILE A 18 -9.31 4.34 -3.05
N GLN A 19 -10.08 4.60 -4.10
CA GLN A 19 -9.65 5.22 -5.33
C GLN A 19 -10.35 6.56 -5.45
N THR A 20 -9.63 7.64 -5.17
CA THR A 20 -10.15 9.00 -5.42
C THR A 20 -10.16 9.29 -6.91
N SER A 21 -11.09 10.11 -7.39
CA SER A 21 -11.29 10.39 -8.82
C SER A 21 -10.66 11.70 -9.31
N LEU A 22 -9.81 12.33 -8.48
CA LEU A 22 -9.22 13.64 -8.79
C LEU A 22 -8.53 13.68 -10.15
N ASP A 23 -8.67 14.79 -10.87
CA ASP A 23 -8.05 14.98 -12.18
C ASP A 23 -6.61 15.52 -12.01
N PRO A 24 -5.57 14.75 -12.36
CA PRO A 24 -4.19 15.18 -12.19
C PRO A 24 -3.79 16.36 -13.08
N ALA A 25 -4.48 16.60 -14.20
CA ALA A 25 -4.22 17.77 -15.03
C ALA A 25 -4.80 19.04 -14.37
N ALA A 26 -5.97 18.94 -13.76
CA ALA A 26 -6.61 20.05 -13.03
C ALA A 26 -5.99 20.31 -11.66
N ALA A 27 -5.54 19.26 -10.97
CA ALA A 27 -4.95 19.34 -9.64
C ALA A 27 -3.66 20.16 -9.64
N TRP A 28 -2.77 19.92 -10.60
CA TRP A 28 -1.43 20.55 -10.64
C TRP A 28 -1.22 21.42 -11.87
N ALA A 29 -2.27 22.09 -12.34
CA ALA A 29 -2.21 22.97 -13.52
C ALA A 29 -1.29 24.19 -13.31
N ALA A 30 -1.25 24.74 -12.09
CA ALA A 30 -0.57 25.99 -11.76
C ALA A 30 0.72 25.81 -10.95
N GLY A 31 1.14 24.56 -10.67
CA GLY A 31 2.29 24.27 -9.84
C GLY A 31 2.17 22.94 -9.10
N THR A 32 2.89 22.80 -8.00
CA THR A 32 3.00 21.55 -7.23
C THR A 32 1.95 21.41 -6.13
N LYS A 33 1.15 22.45 -5.88
CA LYS A 33 0.06 22.40 -4.91
C LYS A 33 -1.24 22.02 -5.62
N MET A 34 -1.97 21.07 -5.05
CA MET A 34 -3.30 20.68 -5.52
C MET A 34 -4.25 21.89 -5.56
N SER A 35 -5.00 22.01 -6.65
CA SER A 35 -5.95 23.10 -6.83
C SER A 35 -7.13 22.98 -5.85
N PRO A 36 -7.72 24.09 -5.38
CA PRO A 36 -8.78 24.04 -4.36
C PRO A 36 -9.98 23.17 -4.74
N CYS A 37 -10.35 23.13 -6.03
CA CYS A 37 -11.45 22.30 -6.53
C CYS A 37 -11.15 20.80 -6.38
N GLU A 38 -9.93 20.37 -6.74
CA GLU A 38 -9.53 18.98 -6.59
C GLU A 38 -9.26 18.61 -5.13
N GLU A 39 -8.77 19.55 -4.29
CA GLU A 39 -8.69 19.34 -2.84
C GLU A 39 -10.08 19.06 -2.24
N GLU A 40 -11.08 19.87 -2.57
CA GLU A 40 -12.45 19.70 -2.08
C GLU A 40 -13.05 18.36 -2.53
N ARG A 41 -12.88 18.00 -3.81
CA ARG A 41 -13.33 16.71 -4.35
C ARG A 41 -12.66 15.55 -3.61
N ALA A 42 -11.34 15.54 -3.51
CA ALA A 42 -10.61 14.47 -2.83
C ALA A 42 -11.04 14.33 -1.37
N ILE A 43 -11.17 15.45 -0.64
CA ILE A 43 -11.62 15.44 0.75
C ILE A 43 -13.04 14.89 0.89
N LEU A 44 -13.96 15.27 0.01
CA LEU A 44 -15.34 14.80 0.02
C LEU A 44 -15.41 13.28 -0.17
N GLU A 45 -14.69 12.76 -1.17
CA GLU A 45 -14.63 11.33 -1.48
C GLU A 45 -14.00 10.53 -0.33
N ILE A 46 -12.84 10.97 0.17
CA ILE A 46 -12.17 10.32 1.31
C ILE A 46 -13.10 10.26 2.52
N ARG A 47 -13.77 11.37 2.85
CA ARG A 47 -14.72 11.40 3.97
C ARG A 47 -15.90 10.47 3.75
N GLY A 48 -16.43 10.43 2.53
CA GLY A 48 -17.52 9.53 2.14
C GLY A 48 -17.16 8.06 2.40
N TYR A 49 -16.00 7.60 1.91
CA TYR A 49 -15.60 6.20 2.08
C TYR A 49 -15.21 5.85 3.51
N PHE A 50 -14.56 6.75 4.25
CA PHE A 50 -14.30 6.51 5.67
C PHE A 50 -15.60 6.46 6.49
N ALA A 51 -16.62 7.25 6.11
CA ALA A 51 -17.94 7.16 6.72
C ALA A 51 -18.62 5.83 6.40
N ALA A 52 -18.52 5.35 5.15
CA ALA A 52 -19.02 4.04 4.75
C ALA A 52 -18.33 2.90 5.52
N PHE A 53 -17.00 2.89 5.59
CA PHE A 53 -16.22 1.88 6.33
C PHE A 53 -16.51 1.87 7.83
N ARG A 54 -17.03 2.97 8.40
CA ARG A 54 -17.47 3.02 9.79
C ARG A 54 -18.78 2.26 10.03
N GLN A 55 -19.61 2.11 9.00
CA GLN A 55 -20.90 1.40 9.10
C GLN A 55 -20.74 -0.12 9.00
N GLU A 56 -19.58 -0.58 8.55
CA GLU A 56 -19.27 -2.01 8.47
C GLU A 56 -19.10 -2.60 9.86
N GLU A 57 -19.57 -3.84 10.07
CA GLU A 57 -19.46 -4.53 11.35
C GLU A 57 -18.02 -4.61 11.87
N GLN A 58 -17.07 -4.73 10.94
CA GLN A 58 -15.65 -4.71 11.22
C GLN A 58 -14.97 -3.74 10.26
N SER A 59 -14.40 -2.67 10.82
CA SER A 59 -13.61 -1.71 10.07
C SER A 59 -12.35 -2.38 9.48
N PRO A 60 -11.82 -1.86 8.35
CA PRO A 60 -10.57 -2.35 7.79
C PRO A 60 -9.42 -2.26 8.79
N ASP A 61 -8.47 -3.19 8.72
CA ASP A 61 -7.24 -3.13 9.49
C ASP A 61 -6.30 -2.04 8.96
N ILE A 62 -6.20 -1.97 7.63
CA ILE A 62 -5.42 -0.98 6.88
C ILE A 62 -6.34 -0.35 5.83
N ILE A 63 -6.18 0.96 5.59
CA ILE A 63 -6.83 1.69 4.50
C ILE A 63 -5.75 2.29 3.60
N LEU A 64 -5.82 2.03 2.30
CA LEU A 64 -4.95 2.59 1.27
C LEU A 64 -5.64 3.73 0.53
N LEU A 65 -4.88 4.79 0.27
CA LEU A 65 -5.24 5.91 -0.60
C LEU A 65 -4.16 6.12 -1.66
N PRO A 66 -4.50 6.51 -2.88
CA PRO A 66 -3.54 6.57 -3.99
C PRO A 66 -2.42 7.59 -3.78
N GLU A 67 -1.42 7.54 -4.65
CA GLU A 67 -0.38 8.57 -4.72
C GLU A 67 -0.99 9.96 -4.96
N LEU A 68 -0.47 10.98 -4.27
CA LEU A 68 -0.88 12.38 -4.40
C LEU A 68 -2.40 12.61 -4.24
N ALA A 69 -3.11 11.71 -3.54
CA ALA A 69 -4.56 11.77 -3.38
C ALA A 69 -5.03 12.67 -2.24
N VAL A 70 -4.16 12.95 -1.26
CA VAL A 70 -4.54 13.64 -0.02
C VAL A 70 -3.88 15.01 0.07
N PRO A 71 -4.65 16.11 0.13
CA PRO A 71 -4.10 17.44 0.36
C PRO A 71 -3.32 17.50 1.67
N THR A 72 -2.14 18.15 1.69
CA THR A 72 -1.30 18.21 2.89
C THR A 72 -2.01 18.85 4.09
N GLY A 73 -2.85 19.86 3.85
CA GLY A 73 -3.68 20.50 4.89
C GLY A 73 -4.76 19.61 5.51
N PHE A 74 -5.09 18.47 4.87
CA PHE A 74 -6.06 17.50 5.37
C PHE A 74 -5.45 16.45 6.32
N GLU A 75 -4.11 16.37 6.40
CA GLU A 75 -3.39 15.39 7.23
C GLU A 75 -3.91 15.32 8.69
N PRO A 76 -4.12 16.43 9.43
CA PRO A 76 -4.61 16.35 10.81
C PRO A 76 -6.00 15.69 10.93
N LYS A 77 -6.88 15.95 9.95
CA LYS A 77 -8.22 15.35 9.90
C LYS A 77 -8.13 13.87 9.52
N LEU A 78 -7.27 13.51 8.57
CA LEU A 78 -7.03 12.11 8.20
C LEU A 78 -6.52 11.30 9.41
N ARG A 79 -5.60 11.88 10.21
CA ARG A 79 -5.15 11.26 11.48
C ARG A 79 -6.28 11.06 12.48
N ALA A 80 -7.19 12.03 12.60
CA ALA A 80 -8.37 11.89 13.46
C ALA A 80 -9.32 10.80 12.97
N MET A 81 -9.50 10.68 11.64
CA MET A 81 -10.31 9.64 11.02
C MET A 81 -9.72 8.24 11.21
N ALA A 82 -8.40 8.09 11.04
CA ALA A 82 -7.67 6.85 11.33
C ALA A 82 -7.87 6.40 12.78
N ASN A 83 -7.75 7.33 13.75
CA ASN A 83 -8.02 7.04 15.16
C ASN A 83 -9.47 6.62 15.42
N GLY A 84 -10.43 7.28 14.76
CA GLY A 84 -11.85 6.99 14.93
C GLY A 84 -12.25 5.61 14.41
N LEU A 85 -11.63 5.16 13.31
CA LEU A 85 -11.82 3.81 12.78
C LEU A 85 -10.93 2.75 13.44
N GLN A 86 -9.90 3.17 14.18
CA GLN A 86 -8.86 2.27 14.70
C GLN A 86 -8.19 1.47 13.58
N SER A 87 -8.01 2.10 12.42
CA SER A 87 -7.37 1.53 11.24
C SER A 87 -6.05 2.24 10.98
N VAL A 88 -5.04 1.48 10.55
CA VAL A 88 -3.84 2.05 9.96
C VAL A 88 -4.21 2.67 8.62
N VAL A 89 -3.68 3.85 8.29
CA VAL A 89 -3.93 4.52 7.00
C VAL A 89 -2.61 4.71 6.28
N ILE A 90 -2.55 4.35 5.01
CA ILE A 90 -1.39 4.55 4.13
C ILE A 90 -1.86 5.37 2.94
N ALA A 91 -1.41 6.62 2.86
CA ALA A 91 -1.97 7.58 1.90
C ALA A 91 -0.89 8.38 1.18
N GLY A 92 -1.01 8.52 -0.14
CA GLY A 92 -0.19 9.47 -0.90
C GLY A 92 -0.61 10.89 -0.60
N LEU A 93 0.30 11.67 -0.03
CA LEU A 93 0.08 13.10 0.19
C LEU A 93 0.43 13.89 -1.06
N ASP A 94 -0.26 15.02 -1.24
CA ASP A 94 0.13 16.05 -2.19
C ASP A 94 1.59 16.52 -1.94
N TYR A 95 2.21 17.11 -2.97
CA TYR A 95 3.62 17.49 -2.88
C TYR A 95 3.88 18.40 -1.68
N ARG A 96 4.97 18.12 -0.98
CA ARG A 96 5.42 18.89 0.18
C ARG A 96 6.67 19.68 -0.19
N ASN A 97 6.71 20.94 0.21
CA ASN A 97 7.92 21.75 0.12
C ASN A 97 9.01 21.22 1.06
N GLY A 98 10.24 21.16 0.55
CA GLY A 98 11.45 20.83 1.29
C GLY A 98 11.95 21.99 2.15
N ALA A 99 13.10 21.79 2.78
CA ALA A 99 13.73 22.81 3.63
C ALA A 99 14.27 24.00 2.82
N GLN A 100 14.68 23.77 1.57
CA GLN A 100 15.13 24.79 0.64
C GLN A 100 13.99 25.21 -0.29
N ALA A 101 13.97 26.48 -0.67
CA ALA A 101 12.96 27.00 -1.59
C ALA A 101 13.04 26.25 -2.94
N GLY A 102 11.89 25.83 -3.46
CA GLY A 102 11.81 25.06 -4.70
C GLY A 102 12.01 23.55 -4.51
N HIS A 103 12.56 23.06 -3.40
CA HIS A 103 12.64 21.62 -3.17
C HIS A 103 11.25 21.05 -2.92
N ILE A 104 10.95 19.90 -3.51
CA ILE A 104 9.69 19.21 -3.33
C ILE A 104 9.87 17.72 -3.08
N HIS A 105 8.95 17.14 -2.32
CA HIS A 105 8.88 15.73 -2.02
C HIS A 105 7.49 15.18 -2.37
N ASN A 106 7.47 13.95 -2.87
CA ASN A 106 6.25 13.14 -3.03
C ASN A 106 6.32 12.04 -1.98
N ASP A 107 5.45 12.11 -0.97
CA ASP A 107 5.52 11.27 0.22
C ASP A 107 4.23 10.45 0.36
N ALA A 108 4.37 9.14 0.62
CA ALA A 108 3.32 8.40 1.29
C ALA A 108 3.37 8.66 2.81
N LEU A 109 2.21 8.75 3.45
CA LEU A 109 2.04 8.89 4.89
C LEU A 109 1.42 7.61 5.45
N LEU A 110 2.17 6.90 6.28
CA LEU A 110 1.67 5.85 7.16
C LEU A 110 1.21 6.50 8.46
N ILE A 111 -0.04 6.24 8.86
CA ILE A 111 -0.65 6.68 10.11
C ILE A 111 -0.99 5.43 10.94
N VAL A 112 -0.40 5.32 12.12
CA VAL A 112 -0.74 4.30 13.11
C VAL A 112 -1.68 4.92 14.14
N PRO A 113 -2.92 4.43 14.31
CA PRO A 113 -3.87 4.97 15.27
C PRO A 113 -3.46 4.64 16.71
N LYS A 114 -4.04 5.34 17.69
CA LYS A 114 -3.78 5.09 19.13
C LYS A 114 -4.14 3.67 19.57
N ARG A 115 -5.14 3.08 18.92
CA ARG A 115 -5.60 1.71 19.12
C ARG A 115 -5.76 1.05 17.77
N TRP A 116 -5.30 -0.20 17.67
CA TRP A 116 -5.37 -0.99 16.44
C TRP A 116 -5.56 -2.45 16.80
N ARG A 117 -6.53 -3.12 16.17
CA ARG A 117 -6.86 -4.55 16.41
C ARG A 117 -6.99 -4.91 17.91
N GLY A 118 -7.66 -4.05 18.68
CA GLY A 118 -7.87 -4.23 20.12
C GLY A 118 -6.66 -3.91 21.02
N LYS A 119 -5.48 -3.70 20.45
CA LYS A 119 -4.25 -3.32 21.17
C LYS A 119 -4.08 -1.80 21.23
N ALA A 120 -3.47 -1.29 22.30
CA ALA A 120 -3.05 0.10 22.39
C ALA A 120 -1.67 0.26 21.75
N MET A 121 -1.55 1.15 20.77
CA MET A 121 -0.29 1.43 20.07
C MET A 121 0.49 2.60 20.69
N GLY A 122 -0.20 3.44 21.47
CA GLY A 122 0.39 4.59 22.15
C GLY A 122 -0.67 5.62 22.58
N SER A 123 -0.23 6.65 23.31
CA SER A 123 -1.10 7.76 23.75
C SER A 123 -1.55 8.66 22.59
N HIS A 124 -0.75 8.69 21.50
CA HIS A 124 -0.98 9.49 20.31
C HIS A 124 -0.85 8.65 19.04
N ALA A 125 -1.54 9.07 17.98
CA ALA A 125 -1.32 8.48 16.67
C ALA A 125 0.07 8.86 16.15
N VAL A 126 0.82 7.86 15.70
CA VAL A 126 2.16 8.04 15.15
C VAL A 126 2.08 8.08 13.63
N THR A 127 2.98 8.83 13.00
CA THR A 127 3.04 8.96 11.55
C THR A 127 4.44 8.72 11.03
N ARG A 128 4.56 8.09 9.87
CA ARG A 128 5.81 7.92 9.14
C ARG A 128 5.64 8.36 7.69
N ARG A 129 6.55 9.20 7.20
CA ARG A 129 6.65 9.54 5.77
C ARG A 129 7.57 8.55 5.08
N ILE A 130 7.17 8.15 3.88
CA ILE A 130 7.86 7.21 3.00
C ILE A 130 8.00 7.97 1.68
N GLY A 131 9.19 8.55 1.46
CA GLY A 131 9.41 9.37 0.28
C GLY A 131 9.57 8.53 -0.98
N LYS A 132 9.12 9.09 -2.09
CA LYS A 132 9.35 8.53 -3.43
C LYS A 132 10.80 8.70 -3.83
N THR A 133 11.38 7.67 -4.44
CA THR A 133 12.78 7.71 -4.89
C THR A 133 12.89 8.21 -6.32
N TYR A 134 12.09 7.64 -7.23
CA TYR A 134 12.20 7.93 -8.65
C TYR A 134 10.94 8.61 -9.15
N PRO A 135 11.01 9.88 -9.60
CA PRO A 135 9.86 10.49 -10.26
C PRO A 135 9.61 9.77 -11.59
N ALA A 136 8.34 9.55 -11.92
CA ALA A 136 7.98 8.95 -13.20
C ALA A 136 8.45 9.86 -14.35
N PRO A 137 8.72 9.33 -15.57
CA PRO A 137 9.22 10.16 -16.67
C PRO A 137 8.33 11.37 -17.00
N GLU A 138 7.02 11.23 -16.92
CA GLU A 138 6.07 12.34 -17.16
C GLU A 138 6.01 13.33 -15.99
N GLU A 139 6.07 12.82 -14.77
CA GLU A 139 6.18 13.64 -13.55
C GLU A 139 7.46 14.47 -13.61
N LYS A 140 8.61 13.85 -13.90
CA LYS A 140 9.89 14.56 -14.05
C LYS A 140 9.82 15.66 -15.10
N LYS A 141 9.20 15.40 -16.26
CA LYS A 141 8.99 16.43 -17.30
C LYS A 141 8.14 17.60 -16.80
N LYS A 142 7.05 17.32 -16.07
CA LYS A 142 6.19 18.35 -15.48
C LYS A 142 6.94 19.17 -14.42
N LEU A 143 7.67 18.50 -13.53
CA LEU A 143 8.40 19.17 -12.45
C LEU A 143 9.53 20.06 -12.98
N LEU A 144 10.17 19.71 -14.10
CA LEU A 144 11.15 20.56 -14.78
C LEU A 144 10.54 21.80 -15.45
N SER A 145 9.22 21.83 -15.69
CA SER A 145 8.52 22.98 -16.29
C SER A 145 8.14 24.06 -15.29
N VAL A 146 8.32 23.78 -14.00
CA VAL A 146 8.08 24.71 -12.89
C VAL A 146 9.39 24.91 -12.12
N PRO A 147 9.56 26.04 -11.39
CA PRO A 147 10.80 26.32 -10.66
C PRO A 147 10.89 25.48 -9.37
N CYS A 148 10.97 24.16 -9.52
CA CYS A 148 11.09 23.22 -8.40
C CYS A 148 12.11 22.12 -8.69
N GLU A 149 12.63 21.52 -7.63
CA GLU A 149 13.57 20.42 -7.68
C GLU A 149 13.04 19.23 -6.87
N PHE A 150 12.83 18.10 -7.54
CA PHE A 150 12.41 16.87 -6.88
C PHE A 150 13.53 16.31 -6.02
N GLN A 151 13.23 16.08 -4.74
CA GLN A 151 14.17 15.51 -3.78
C GLN A 151 13.87 14.02 -3.57
N PRO A 152 14.71 13.11 -4.10
CA PRO A 152 14.52 11.67 -3.96
C PRO A 152 14.78 11.22 -2.53
N ASP A 153 13.97 10.26 -2.04
CA ASP A 153 14.24 9.55 -0.78
C ASP A 153 14.55 8.07 -1.10
N PRO A 154 15.81 7.61 -1.00
CA PRO A 154 16.17 6.22 -1.31
C PRO A 154 15.80 5.23 -0.20
N SER A 155 15.24 5.70 0.92
CA SER A 155 14.97 4.85 2.08
C SER A 155 13.93 3.77 1.78
N VAL A 156 14.27 2.52 2.11
CA VAL A 156 13.35 1.38 2.01
C VAL A 156 12.85 1.03 3.40
N TRP A 157 11.53 1.04 3.58
CA TRP A 157 10.88 0.78 4.86
C TRP A 157 10.26 -0.61 4.90
N LEU A 158 10.46 -1.28 6.03
CA LEU A 158 9.79 -2.52 6.38
C LEU A 158 9.01 -2.29 7.67
N PHE A 159 7.71 -2.58 7.64
CA PHE A 159 6.81 -2.37 8.76
C PHE A 159 6.37 -3.70 9.35
N ASP A 160 6.38 -3.78 10.68
CA ASP A 160 5.77 -4.88 11.42
C ASP A 160 4.27 -4.60 11.62
N GLY A 161 3.43 -5.46 11.04
CA GLY A 161 1.98 -5.42 11.17
C GLY A 161 1.46 -6.37 12.24
N ASP A 162 2.28 -6.86 13.18
CA ASP A 162 1.86 -7.80 14.21
C ASP A 162 1.17 -9.02 13.56
N GLY A 163 -0.04 -9.38 13.94
CA GLY A 163 -0.69 -10.58 13.43
C GLY A 163 -1.12 -10.51 11.96
N ILE A 164 -1.02 -9.37 11.25
CA ILE A 164 -1.28 -9.34 9.79
C ILE A 164 0.00 -9.57 8.96
N GLY A 165 1.14 -9.77 9.64
CA GLY A 165 2.44 -9.93 9.00
C GLY A 165 3.09 -8.59 8.64
N THR A 166 4.28 -8.71 8.07
CA THR A 166 5.13 -7.59 7.67
C THR A 166 4.76 -7.07 6.29
N PHE A 167 4.99 -5.78 6.05
CA PHE A 167 4.68 -5.17 4.77
C PHE A 167 5.64 -4.06 4.36
N GLY A 168 5.73 -3.85 3.05
CA GLY A 168 6.41 -2.74 2.42
C GLY A 168 5.42 -1.77 1.77
N VAL A 169 5.85 -0.52 1.59
CA VAL A 169 5.08 0.51 0.88
C VAL A 169 5.97 1.12 -0.19
N MET A 170 5.46 1.25 -1.41
CA MET A 170 6.15 1.82 -2.56
C MET A 170 5.27 2.88 -3.22
N VAL A 171 5.89 3.94 -3.75
CA VAL A 171 5.17 5.03 -4.41
C VAL A 171 5.35 4.93 -5.92
N CYS A 172 4.30 4.47 -6.59
CA CYS A 172 4.12 4.48 -8.03
C CYS A 172 5.31 3.92 -8.82
N TYR A 173 6.15 4.78 -9.39
CA TYR A 173 7.26 4.38 -10.27
C TYR A 173 8.35 3.59 -9.55
N ASP A 174 8.48 3.76 -8.22
CA ASP A 174 9.37 2.94 -7.40
C ASP A 174 9.01 1.45 -7.49
N PHE A 175 7.76 1.10 -7.85
CA PHE A 175 7.33 -0.28 -8.06
C PHE A 175 8.05 -0.99 -9.23
N LEU A 176 8.70 -0.23 -10.11
CA LEU A 176 9.48 -0.79 -11.21
C LEU A 176 10.99 -0.91 -10.88
N ASP A 177 11.39 -0.53 -9.65
CA ASP A 177 12.76 -0.70 -9.17
C ASP A 177 13.00 -2.14 -8.69
N LEU A 178 13.72 -2.91 -9.51
CA LEU A 178 14.02 -4.31 -9.23
C LEU A 178 14.84 -4.51 -7.95
N GLU A 179 15.77 -3.60 -7.66
CA GLU A 179 16.63 -3.72 -6.46
C GLU A 179 15.78 -3.55 -5.20
N ARG A 180 14.88 -2.56 -5.20
CA ARG A 180 13.92 -2.35 -4.11
C ARG A 180 12.99 -3.54 -3.93
N ILE A 181 12.45 -4.10 -5.01
CA ILE A 181 11.60 -5.31 -4.96
C ILE A 181 12.38 -6.48 -4.33
N ALA A 182 13.64 -6.67 -4.75
CA ALA A 182 14.49 -7.74 -4.24
C ALA A 182 14.74 -7.61 -2.73
N MET A 183 14.85 -6.38 -2.20
CA MET A 183 15.02 -6.14 -0.76
C MET A 183 13.87 -6.68 0.10
N TYR A 184 12.66 -6.79 -0.45
CA TYR A 184 11.47 -7.30 0.24
C TYR A 184 11.28 -8.82 0.15
N ARG A 185 11.99 -9.49 -0.75
CA ARG A 185 11.86 -10.94 -0.97
C ARG A 185 12.17 -11.73 0.31
N GLY A 186 11.24 -12.61 0.69
CA GLY A 186 11.36 -13.41 1.90
C GLY A 186 11.18 -12.64 3.22
N LYS A 187 10.76 -11.36 3.15
CA LYS A 187 10.64 -10.46 4.31
C LYS A 187 9.26 -9.86 4.51
N VAL A 188 8.33 -10.06 3.58
CA VAL A 188 6.99 -9.44 3.63
C VAL A 188 5.88 -10.43 3.30
N GLN A 189 4.73 -10.20 3.91
CA GLN A 189 3.45 -10.80 3.50
C GLN A 189 2.73 -9.91 2.49
N HIS A 190 2.94 -8.58 2.55
CA HIS A 190 2.24 -7.62 1.68
C HIS A 190 3.16 -6.55 1.11
N LEU A 191 2.94 -6.17 -0.15
CA LEU A 191 3.46 -4.95 -0.75
C LEU A 191 2.29 -4.04 -1.14
N PHE A 192 2.30 -2.81 -0.63
CA PHE A 192 1.30 -1.79 -0.94
C PHE A 192 1.91 -0.72 -1.86
N ILE A 193 1.32 -0.57 -3.04
CA ILE A 193 1.76 0.37 -4.06
C ILE A 193 0.70 1.45 -4.18
N LEU A 194 1.05 2.70 -3.83
CA LEU A 194 0.18 3.84 -4.05
C LEU A 194 0.54 4.45 -5.41
N ALA A 195 -0.44 4.63 -6.30
CA ALA A 195 -0.16 5.01 -7.68
C ALA A 195 -1.06 6.14 -8.20
N LEU A 196 -0.46 7.00 -9.02
CA LEU A 196 -1.13 7.87 -9.97
C LEU A 196 -0.56 7.53 -11.35
N ASN A 197 -0.95 6.37 -11.87
CA ASN A 197 -0.35 5.81 -13.07
C ASN A 197 -1.41 5.58 -14.16
N LYS A 198 -1.13 6.05 -15.37
CA LYS A 198 -1.98 5.84 -16.55
C LYS A 198 -1.82 4.43 -17.14
N ASP A 199 -0.67 3.80 -16.99
CA ASP A 199 -0.40 2.47 -17.55
C ASP A 199 -0.76 1.36 -16.55
N ALA A 200 -2.06 1.22 -16.31
CA ALA A 200 -2.59 0.22 -15.39
C ALA A 200 -2.29 -1.23 -15.83
N THR A 201 -2.13 -1.48 -17.13
CA THR A 201 -1.92 -2.83 -17.66
C THR A 201 -0.51 -3.33 -17.37
N SER A 202 0.52 -2.53 -17.61
CA SER A 202 1.89 -2.92 -17.27
C SER A 202 2.04 -3.14 -15.76
N PHE A 203 1.48 -2.23 -14.94
CA PHE A 203 1.48 -2.38 -13.48
C PHE A 203 0.80 -3.68 -13.03
N ARG A 204 -0.31 -4.08 -13.66
CA ARG A 204 -0.97 -5.37 -13.39
C ARG A 204 -0.05 -6.55 -13.68
N HIS A 205 0.64 -6.55 -14.81
CA HIS A 205 1.55 -7.63 -15.16
C HIS A 205 2.75 -7.70 -14.21
N VAL A 206 3.30 -6.55 -13.82
CA VAL A 206 4.37 -6.50 -12.82
C VAL A 206 3.86 -6.98 -11.46
N ALA A 207 2.64 -6.63 -11.04
CA ALA A 207 2.05 -7.12 -9.79
C ALA A 207 1.92 -8.63 -9.72
N GLU A 208 1.45 -9.28 -10.79
CA GLU A 208 1.38 -10.75 -10.84
C GLU A 208 2.79 -11.36 -10.73
N ALA A 209 3.74 -10.83 -11.52
CA ALA A 209 5.11 -11.32 -11.53
C ALA A 209 5.79 -11.14 -10.16
N VAL A 210 5.68 -9.95 -9.55
CA VAL A 210 6.24 -9.63 -8.24
C VAL A 210 5.59 -10.48 -7.16
N SER A 211 4.27 -10.65 -7.18
CA SER A 211 3.55 -11.51 -6.23
C SER A 211 4.14 -12.92 -6.23
N ARG A 212 4.59 -13.43 -7.39
CA ARG A 212 5.24 -14.74 -7.50
C ARG A 212 6.73 -14.74 -7.18
N MET A 213 7.49 -13.72 -7.57
CA MET A 213 8.96 -13.67 -7.41
C MET A 213 9.39 -13.29 -5.98
N VAL A 214 8.69 -12.34 -5.36
CA VAL A 214 8.83 -11.96 -3.95
C VAL A 214 8.06 -12.94 -3.06
N PHE A 215 7.03 -13.57 -3.61
CA PHE A 215 6.14 -14.50 -2.95
C PHE A 215 5.32 -13.85 -1.82
N CYS A 216 4.57 -12.80 -2.16
CA CYS A 216 3.76 -12.02 -1.23
C CYS A 216 2.46 -11.55 -1.90
N ASN A 217 1.52 -11.04 -1.11
CA ASN A 217 0.40 -10.28 -1.66
C ASN A 217 0.93 -8.96 -2.23
N VAL A 218 0.40 -8.54 -3.39
CA VAL A 218 0.73 -7.26 -4.02
C VAL A 218 -0.55 -6.50 -4.27
N VAL A 219 -0.65 -5.28 -3.74
CA VAL A 219 -1.82 -4.42 -3.88
C VAL A 219 -1.41 -3.10 -4.51
N ILE A 220 -2.05 -2.75 -5.62
CA ILE A 220 -1.96 -1.44 -6.25
C ILE A 220 -3.23 -0.67 -5.92
N CYS A 221 -3.06 0.46 -5.26
CA CYS A 221 -4.09 1.47 -5.04
C CYS A 221 -3.80 2.65 -5.99
N ASN A 222 -4.44 2.61 -7.16
CA ASN A 222 -4.28 3.62 -8.20
C ASN A 222 -5.39 4.67 -8.14
N CYS A 223 -5.09 5.89 -8.57
CA CYS A 223 -6.09 6.94 -8.70
C CYS A 223 -7.22 6.52 -9.65
N GLY A 224 -8.45 6.73 -9.22
CA GLY A 224 -9.68 6.42 -9.95
C GLY A 224 -9.84 7.18 -11.26
N HIS A 225 -9.11 8.29 -11.44
CA HIS A 225 -9.03 8.98 -12.74
C HIS A 225 -8.54 8.05 -13.86
N PHE A 226 -7.52 7.22 -13.60
CA PHE A 226 -7.06 6.19 -14.54
C PHE A 226 -7.65 4.81 -14.24
N GLY A 227 -8.06 4.58 -12.99
CA GLY A 227 -8.51 3.27 -12.50
C GLY A 227 -7.36 2.25 -12.43
N GLY A 228 -7.68 0.97 -12.34
CA GLY A 228 -6.65 -0.07 -12.37
C GLY A 228 -6.08 -0.47 -11.02
N SER A 229 -6.75 -0.15 -9.91
CA SER A 229 -6.42 -0.78 -8.63
C SER A 229 -6.61 -2.29 -8.69
N LEU A 230 -5.75 -3.01 -7.98
CA LEU A 230 -5.61 -4.46 -8.09
C LEU A 230 -5.06 -5.03 -6.78
N ALA A 231 -5.53 -6.20 -6.38
CA ALA A 231 -4.87 -7.04 -5.38
C ALA A 231 -4.66 -8.45 -5.94
N VAL A 232 -3.43 -8.94 -5.85
CA VAL A 232 -3.06 -10.29 -6.26
C VAL A 232 -2.29 -11.03 -5.17
N SER A 233 -2.39 -12.36 -5.20
CA SER A 233 -1.71 -13.27 -4.28
C SER A 233 -1.15 -14.48 -5.06
N PRO A 234 -0.04 -15.14 -4.61
CA PRO A 234 0.64 -16.18 -5.39
C PRO A 234 -0.08 -17.55 -5.35
N TYR A 235 -1.41 -17.54 -5.47
CA TYR A 235 -2.23 -18.74 -5.51
C TYR A 235 -1.89 -19.65 -6.69
N ARG A 236 -2.04 -20.96 -6.46
CA ARG A 236 -1.82 -22.00 -7.47
C ARG A 236 -2.72 -21.80 -8.68
N LEU A 237 -4.02 -21.70 -8.41
CA LEU A 237 -5.08 -21.55 -9.40
C LEU A 237 -5.12 -20.12 -9.92
N SER A 238 -5.07 -19.98 -11.24
CA SER A 238 -5.03 -18.68 -11.94
C SER A 238 -6.23 -17.80 -11.61
N GLU A 239 -7.41 -18.40 -11.59
CA GLU A 239 -8.71 -17.78 -11.32
C GLU A 239 -8.84 -17.27 -9.87
N ARG A 240 -7.95 -17.69 -8.97
CA ARG A 240 -7.91 -17.20 -7.58
C ARG A 240 -6.86 -16.12 -7.35
N ARG A 241 -5.88 -15.96 -8.26
CA ARG A 241 -4.74 -15.04 -8.05
C ARG A 241 -5.19 -13.61 -7.90
N THR A 242 -6.17 -13.18 -8.68
CA THR A 242 -6.78 -11.85 -8.57
C THR A 242 -7.83 -11.89 -7.47
N ILE A 243 -7.53 -11.23 -6.34
CA ILE A 243 -8.45 -11.07 -5.22
C ILE A 243 -9.42 -9.92 -5.49
N TYR A 244 -8.89 -8.83 -6.06
CA TYR A 244 -9.64 -7.63 -6.37
C TYR A 244 -9.07 -6.99 -7.62
N GLN A 245 -9.96 -6.49 -8.48
CA GLN A 245 -9.58 -5.68 -9.62
C GLN A 245 -10.68 -4.67 -9.90
N HIS A 246 -10.28 -3.41 -10.03
CA HIS A 246 -11.14 -2.36 -10.55
C HIS A 246 -10.58 -1.89 -11.89
N ALA A 247 -11.42 -1.91 -12.92
CA ALA A 247 -11.08 -1.46 -14.27
C ALA A 247 -12.05 -0.37 -14.70
N GLY A 248 -11.55 0.63 -15.41
CA GLY A 248 -12.31 1.78 -15.87
C GLY A 248 -11.77 3.09 -15.27
N PRO A 249 -11.58 4.14 -16.09
CA PRO A 249 -11.17 5.46 -15.62
C PRO A 249 -12.37 6.29 -15.13
N GLY A 250 -12.08 7.38 -14.42
CA GLY A 250 -13.07 8.38 -14.00
C GLY A 250 -14.03 7.94 -12.88
N LEU A 251 -13.66 6.93 -12.08
CA LEU A 251 -14.52 6.37 -11.04
C LEU A 251 -13.91 6.55 -9.66
N SER A 252 -14.66 7.18 -8.76
CA SER A 252 -14.36 7.13 -7.33
C SER A 252 -14.94 5.85 -6.74
N THR A 253 -14.13 5.07 -6.02
CA THR A 253 -14.60 3.84 -5.36
C THR A 253 -13.91 3.62 -4.02
N GLY A 254 -14.56 2.89 -3.13
CA GLY A 254 -13.98 2.39 -1.89
C GLY A 254 -14.47 0.97 -1.67
N GLN A 255 -13.55 0.03 -1.42
CA GLN A 255 -13.88 -1.38 -1.21
C GLN A 255 -13.09 -1.96 -0.05
N ILE A 256 -13.70 -2.88 0.69
CA ILE A 256 -13.00 -3.71 1.68
C ILE A 256 -12.75 -5.07 1.05
N ILE A 257 -11.50 -5.51 1.06
CA ILE A 257 -11.07 -6.79 0.50
C ILE A 257 -10.33 -7.59 1.59
N GLU A 258 -10.24 -8.90 1.41
CA GLU A 258 -9.51 -9.77 2.33
C GLU A 258 -8.28 -10.37 1.64
N LEU A 259 -7.12 -10.23 2.28
CA LEU A 259 -5.86 -10.82 1.83
C LEU A 259 -5.49 -12.01 2.73
N PRO A 260 -4.99 -13.13 2.17
CA PRO A 260 -4.52 -14.25 2.98
C PRO A 260 -3.26 -13.85 3.77
N VAL A 261 -3.18 -14.29 5.02
CA VAL A 261 -2.00 -14.04 5.88
C VAL A 261 -1.44 -15.35 6.41
N ALA A 262 -2.16 -16.05 7.29
CA ALA A 262 -1.64 -17.25 7.96
C ALA A 262 -1.23 -18.35 6.99
N THR A 263 -2.04 -18.66 5.96
CA THR A 263 -1.70 -19.72 5.01
C THR A 263 -0.55 -19.31 4.09
N LEU A 264 -0.43 -18.02 3.76
CA LEU A 264 0.69 -17.49 3.00
C LEU A 264 1.99 -17.60 3.79
N ASP A 265 2.01 -17.14 5.04
CA ASP A 265 3.16 -17.26 5.95
C ASP A 265 3.55 -18.72 6.20
N LEU A 266 2.56 -19.60 6.38
CA LEU A 266 2.80 -21.04 6.48
C LEU A 266 3.55 -21.59 5.25
N HIS A 267 3.12 -21.21 4.04
CA HIS A 267 3.79 -21.65 2.82
C HIS A 267 5.18 -21.04 2.65
N GLN A 268 5.36 -19.77 3.01
CA GLN A 268 6.67 -19.10 3.02
C GLN A 268 7.67 -19.79 3.97
N ARG A 269 7.19 -20.44 5.04
CA ARG A 269 7.99 -21.24 5.99
C ARG A 269 8.21 -22.69 5.55
N GLY A 270 7.76 -23.08 4.36
CA GLY A 270 7.93 -24.42 3.80
C GLY A 270 6.77 -25.38 4.10
N GLY A 271 5.65 -24.91 4.67
CA GLY A 271 4.42 -25.69 4.75
C GLY A 271 3.72 -25.78 3.40
N ASP A 272 2.75 -26.69 3.27
CA ASP A 272 1.96 -26.87 2.04
C ASP A 272 0.45 -26.78 2.38
N PRO A 273 -0.10 -25.57 2.63
CA PRO A 273 -1.51 -25.42 2.92
C PRO A 273 -2.36 -25.93 1.75
N MET A 274 -3.43 -26.63 2.11
CA MET A 274 -4.36 -27.24 1.16
C MET A 274 -5.71 -26.53 1.22
N LYS A 275 -6.32 -26.31 0.06
CA LYS A 275 -7.67 -25.79 -0.07
C LYS A 275 -8.39 -26.58 -1.16
N ASP A 276 -9.57 -27.12 -0.85
CA ASP A 276 -10.35 -27.97 -1.76
C ASP A 276 -9.56 -29.18 -2.30
N GLY A 277 -8.74 -29.81 -1.45
CA GLY A 277 -7.96 -31.00 -1.83
C GLY A 277 -6.74 -30.74 -2.72
N ILE A 278 -6.39 -29.48 -2.98
CA ILE A 278 -5.19 -29.10 -3.75
C ILE A 278 -4.31 -28.11 -2.97
N LYS A 279 -3.02 -28.05 -3.32
CA LYS A 279 -2.11 -27.03 -2.78
C LYS A 279 -2.62 -25.63 -3.09
N GLU A 280 -2.75 -24.80 -2.07
CA GLU A 280 -3.34 -23.46 -2.18
C GLU A 280 -2.43 -22.51 -3.00
N TYR A 281 -1.12 -22.59 -2.81
CA TYR A 281 -0.15 -21.70 -3.45
C TYR A 281 0.70 -22.37 -4.54
N LYS A 282 1.29 -21.54 -5.42
CA LYS A 282 2.36 -21.99 -6.30
C LYS A 282 3.61 -22.30 -5.50
N SER A 283 4.47 -23.16 -6.06
CA SER A 283 5.81 -23.40 -5.51
C SER A 283 6.56 -22.09 -5.31
N LEU A 284 7.30 -22.01 -4.21
CA LEU A 284 8.22 -20.92 -3.91
C LEU A 284 9.19 -20.71 -5.10
N PRO A 285 9.57 -19.45 -5.40
CA PRO A 285 10.47 -19.16 -6.50
C PRO A 285 11.89 -19.69 -6.22
N PRO A 286 12.69 -19.97 -7.25
CA PRO A 286 14.06 -20.47 -7.08
C PRO A 286 14.90 -19.58 -6.15
N GLY A 287 15.63 -20.19 -5.21
CA GLY A 287 16.46 -19.47 -4.23
C GLY A 287 15.66 -18.64 -3.22
N TYR A 288 14.37 -18.93 -3.01
CA TYR A 288 13.57 -18.26 -1.99
C TYR A 288 14.06 -18.68 -0.61
N GLU A 289 14.37 -17.68 0.22
CA GLU A 289 14.77 -17.86 1.60
C GLU A 289 13.98 -16.90 2.46
N ILE A 290 13.32 -17.42 3.49
CA ILE A 290 12.68 -16.59 4.50
C ILE A 290 13.76 -15.93 5.36
N SER A 291 13.61 -14.64 5.66
CA SER A 291 14.58 -13.92 6.47
C SER A 291 14.44 -14.28 7.95
N LEU A 292 15.21 -15.26 8.41
CA LEU A 292 15.26 -15.64 9.82
C LEU A 292 15.79 -14.51 10.71
N MET A 293 16.80 -13.77 10.23
CA MET A 293 17.33 -12.60 10.96
C MET A 293 16.26 -11.54 11.23
N LEU A 294 15.37 -11.28 10.26
CA LEU A 294 14.26 -10.36 10.46
C LEU A 294 13.30 -10.88 11.54
N LEU A 295 12.93 -12.17 11.48
CA LEU A 295 12.05 -12.77 12.48
C LEU A 295 12.65 -12.67 13.89
N GLU A 296 13.96 -12.92 14.03
CA GLU A 296 14.67 -12.74 15.30
C GLU A 296 14.70 -11.28 15.78
N GLN A 297 14.85 -10.32 14.87
CA GLN A 297 14.81 -8.90 15.21
C GLN A 297 13.42 -8.45 15.67
N LEU A 298 12.37 -8.88 14.97
CA LEU A 298 10.98 -8.59 15.35
C LEU A 298 10.61 -9.22 16.68
N ALA A 299 11.09 -10.44 16.96
CA ALA A 299 10.89 -11.10 18.25
C ALA A 299 11.55 -10.38 19.43
N LYS A 300 12.57 -9.53 19.19
CA LYS A 300 13.22 -8.71 20.23
C LYS A 300 12.50 -7.39 20.51
N LEU A 301 11.62 -6.95 19.61
CA LEU A 301 10.88 -5.70 19.73
C LEU A 301 9.55 -5.85 20.47
N ASN A 302 9.05 -7.09 20.59
CA ASN A 302 7.83 -7.47 21.31
C ASN A 302 8.16 -8.02 22.71
#